data_AF-A0A0D6N3F3-F1
#
_entry.id   AF-A0A0D6N3F3-F1
#
_cell.length_a   1.000
_cell.length_b   1.000
_cell.length_c   1.000
_cell.angle_alpha   90.00
_cell.angle_beta   90.00
_cell.angle_gamma   90.00
#
_symmetry.space_group_name_H-M   'P 1'
#
loop_
_entity.id
_entity.type
_entity.pdbx_description
1 polymer ?
#
loop_
_entity_poly.entity_id
_entity_poly.type
_entity_poly.pdbx_seq_one_letter_code
_entity_poly.pdbx_strand_id
1 'polypeptide(L)'
;MAHRPSTVDKLPQAIRDEIQKLRGAGYSIDEVLAALRELHSADISRSALGRHFKRMEDVGREMRQSKDMAEMLVRQLGDEPESRIVQANIQLMHSTLMRLFVGDSDAIKEIKENPQALMMLSKALDHLTRSSKTDADFIAKVEARVEARIRAENEERLKEVVKEKGLTAETAKMIRARILGQKQ
;
A
#
# COMPACT_ATOMS: atom_id res chain seq x y z
N MET A 1 -7.80 5.27 -21.72
CA MET A 1 -8.02 4.65 -23.06
C MET A 1 -7.53 3.20 -23.08
N ALA A 2 -8.27 2.28 -23.68
CA ALA A 2 -7.86 0.87 -23.79
C ALA A 2 -6.63 0.74 -24.70
N HIS A 3 -5.51 0.26 -24.14
CA HIS A 3 -4.23 0.20 -24.84
C HIS A 3 -4.32 -0.79 -26.01
N ARG A 4 -4.07 -0.30 -27.23
CA ARG A 4 -4.08 -1.13 -28.44
C ARG A 4 -2.96 -2.18 -28.34
N PRO A 5 -3.26 -3.49 -28.41
CA PRO A 5 -2.23 -4.53 -28.35
C PRO A 5 -1.29 -4.40 -29.55
N SER A 6 0.02 -4.49 -29.29
CA SER A 6 1.03 -4.46 -30.33
C SER A 6 1.02 -5.73 -31.16
N THR A 7 1.68 -5.69 -32.32
CA THR A 7 1.83 -6.86 -33.18
C THR A 7 2.49 -8.03 -32.45
N VAL A 8 3.42 -7.76 -31.52
CA VAL A 8 4.07 -8.78 -30.67
C VAL A 8 3.07 -9.40 -29.68
N ASP A 9 2.16 -8.58 -29.13
CA ASP A 9 1.16 -9.06 -28.16
C ASP A 9 0.10 -9.96 -28.81
N LYS A 10 -0.03 -9.91 -30.14
CA LYS A 10 -0.95 -10.75 -30.92
C LYS A 10 -0.37 -12.09 -31.36
N LEU A 11 0.91 -12.34 -31.10
CA LEU A 11 1.56 -13.59 -31.48
C LEU A 11 1.06 -14.77 -30.64
N PRO A 12 1.19 -16.02 -31.14
CA PRO A 12 0.99 -17.21 -30.32
C PRO A 12 1.77 -17.15 -29.00
N GLN A 13 1.18 -17.67 -27.92
CA GLN A 13 1.76 -17.65 -26.58
C GLN A 13 3.19 -18.21 -26.54
N ALA A 14 3.42 -19.35 -27.21
CA ALA A 14 4.75 -19.98 -27.29
C ALA A 14 5.84 -19.04 -27.82
N ILE A 15 5.51 -18.19 -28.80
CA ILE A 15 6.46 -17.23 -29.38
C ILE A 15 6.70 -16.07 -28.41
N ARG A 16 5.65 -15.60 -27.72
CA ARG A 16 5.79 -14.56 -26.70
C ARG A 16 6.67 -15.03 -25.54
N ASP A 17 6.51 -16.28 -25.11
CA ASP A 17 7.29 -16.88 -24.04
C ASP A 17 8.77 -17.00 -24.42
N GLU A 18 9.07 -17.42 -25.66
CA GLU A 18 10.45 -17.47 -26.14
C GLU A 18 11.08 -16.08 -26.25
N ILE A 19 10.32 -15.08 -26.75
CA ILE A 19 10.76 -13.68 -26.76
C ILE A 19 11.10 -13.19 -25.35
N GLN A 20 10.25 -13.50 -24.36
CA GLN A 20 10.48 -13.12 -22.96
C GLN A 20 11.69 -13.82 -22.37
N LYS A 21 11.87 -15.12 -22.66
CA LYS A 21 13.00 -15.91 -22.19
C LYS A 21 14.32 -15.37 -22.74
N LEU A 22 14.40 -15.14 -24.05
CA LEU A 22 15.60 -14.58 -24.68
C LEU A 22 15.89 -13.16 -24.15
N ARG A 23 14.86 -12.33 -23.99
CA ARG A 23 15.04 -11.00 -23.38
C ARG A 23 15.53 -11.09 -21.93
N GLY A 24 14.99 -12.03 -21.15
CA GLY A 24 15.39 -12.29 -19.77
C GLY A 24 16.83 -12.78 -19.64
N ALA A 25 17.34 -13.50 -20.66
CA ALA A 25 18.74 -13.92 -20.76
C ALA A 25 19.69 -12.81 -21.27
N GLY A 26 19.18 -11.60 -21.52
CA GLY A 26 20.01 -10.44 -21.89
C GLY A 26 20.27 -10.26 -23.38
N TYR A 27 19.60 -11.01 -24.25
CA TYR A 27 19.77 -10.88 -25.70
C TYR A 27 19.27 -9.52 -26.23
N SER A 28 20.01 -8.98 -27.20
CA SER A 28 19.67 -7.77 -27.93
C SER A 28 18.49 -8.01 -28.88
N ILE A 29 17.89 -6.91 -29.38
CA ILE A 29 16.77 -6.98 -30.34
C ILE A 29 17.17 -7.79 -31.58
N ASP A 30 18.39 -7.58 -32.08
CA ASP A 30 18.85 -8.20 -33.32
C ASP A 30 19.12 -9.70 -33.14
N GLU A 31 19.63 -10.10 -31.98
CA GLU A 31 19.83 -11.52 -31.65
C GLU A 31 18.51 -12.25 -31.43
N VAL A 32 17.53 -11.62 -30.76
CA VAL A 32 16.18 -12.20 -30.61
C VAL A 32 15.52 -12.38 -31.98
N LEU A 33 15.67 -11.41 -32.90
CA LEU A 33 15.15 -11.55 -34.26
C LEU A 33 15.85 -12.69 -35.03
N ALA A 34 17.15 -12.86 -34.85
CA ALA A 34 17.89 -13.96 -35.47
C ALA A 34 17.37 -15.32 -34.97
N ALA A 35 17.22 -15.49 -33.65
CA ALA A 35 16.69 -16.72 -33.05
C ALA A 35 15.26 -17.04 -33.52
N LEU A 36 14.39 -16.02 -33.63
CA LEU A 36 13.02 -16.21 -34.11
C LEU A 36 12.94 -16.60 -35.59
N ARG A 37 13.90 -16.13 -36.40
CA ARG A 37 14.01 -16.52 -37.82
C ARG A 37 14.46 -17.97 -37.98
N GLU A 38 15.43 -18.42 -37.19
CA GLU A 38 15.88 -19.82 -37.20
C GLU A 38 14.74 -20.79 -36.83
N LEU A 39 13.89 -20.38 -35.88
CA LEU A 39 12.72 -21.14 -35.46
C LEU A 39 11.50 -21.00 -36.40
N HIS A 40 11.64 -20.32 -37.55
CA HIS A 40 10.56 -20.02 -38.51
C HIS A 40 9.26 -19.49 -37.84
N SER A 41 9.41 -18.81 -36.70
CA SER A 41 8.32 -18.65 -35.75
C SER A 41 7.44 -17.45 -36.07
N ALA A 42 8.00 -16.33 -36.53
CA ALA A 42 7.22 -15.16 -36.94
C ALA A 42 8.06 -14.15 -37.72
N ASP A 43 7.45 -13.45 -38.67
CA ASP A 43 8.04 -12.24 -39.28
C ASP A 43 7.68 -11.01 -38.45
N ILE A 44 8.60 -10.61 -37.57
CA ILE A 44 8.44 -9.45 -36.69
C ILE A 44 9.44 -8.38 -37.10
N SER A 45 8.97 -7.16 -37.33
CA SER A 45 9.88 -6.05 -37.59
C SER A 45 10.67 -5.66 -36.32
N ARG A 46 11.93 -5.25 -36.52
CA ARG A 46 12.80 -4.72 -35.47
C ARG A 46 12.15 -3.62 -34.64
N SER A 47 11.41 -2.72 -35.29
CA SER A 47 10.71 -1.62 -34.61
C SER A 47 9.57 -2.12 -33.71
N ALA A 48 8.85 -3.18 -34.11
CA ALA A 48 7.78 -3.74 -33.31
C ALA A 48 8.32 -4.41 -32.04
N LEU A 49 9.41 -5.16 -32.16
CA LEU A 49 10.09 -5.80 -31.04
C LEU A 49 10.72 -4.76 -30.10
N GLY A 50 11.39 -3.75 -30.63
CA GLY A 50 11.97 -2.66 -29.83
C GLY A 50 10.92 -1.88 -29.03
N ARG A 51 9.78 -1.55 -29.62
CA ARG A 51 8.66 -0.93 -28.87
C ARG A 51 8.11 -1.85 -27.79
N HIS A 52 8.04 -3.16 -28.03
CA HIS A 52 7.57 -4.13 -27.04
C HIS A 52 8.53 -4.24 -25.85
N PHE A 53 9.84 -4.33 -26.10
CA PHE A 53 10.84 -4.34 -25.02
C PHE A 53 10.88 -3.04 -24.23
N LYS A 54 10.76 -1.89 -24.90
CA LYS A 54 10.69 -0.60 -24.21
C LYS A 54 9.51 -0.57 -23.23
N ARG A 55 8.32 -1.00 -23.68
CA ARG A 55 7.14 -1.09 -22.80
C ARG A 55 7.37 -2.03 -21.61
N MET A 56 7.96 -3.20 -21.84
CA MET A 56 8.28 -4.13 -20.75
C MET A 56 9.26 -3.53 -19.74
N GLU A 57 10.24 -2.77 -20.23
CA GLU A 57 11.22 -2.10 -19.37
C GLU A 57 10.57 -1.01 -18.53
N ASP A 58 9.66 -0.22 -19.11
CA ASP A 58 8.92 0.83 -18.41
C ASP A 58 8.03 0.24 -17.31
N VAL A 59 7.29 -0.84 -17.60
CA VAL A 59 6.50 -1.57 -16.58
C VAL A 59 7.42 -2.16 -15.50
N GLY A 60 8.56 -2.73 -15.88
CA GLY A 60 9.54 -3.26 -14.93
C GLY A 60 10.15 -2.18 -14.04
N ARG A 61 10.36 -0.97 -14.57
CA ARG A 61 10.84 0.20 -13.84
C ARG A 61 9.82 0.65 -12.80
N GLU A 62 8.56 0.80 -13.20
CA GLU A 62 7.46 1.15 -12.29
C GLU A 62 7.29 0.12 -11.18
N MET A 63 7.38 -1.18 -11.51
CA MET A 63 7.23 -2.25 -10.53
C MET A 63 8.39 -2.31 -9.53
N ARG A 64 9.63 -2.04 -9.96
CA ARG A 64 10.77 -1.89 -9.03
C ARG A 64 10.57 -0.68 -8.14
N GLN A 65 10.20 0.46 -8.71
CA GLN A 65 9.94 1.68 -7.94
C GLN A 65 8.82 1.48 -6.90
N SER A 66 7.76 0.74 -7.27
CA SER A 66 6.68 0.38 -6.35
C SER A 66 7.15 -0.55 -5.23
N LYS A 67 8.01 -1.54 -5.54
CA LYS A 67 8.62 -2.41 -4.53
C LYS A 67 9.52 -1.63 -3.58
N ASP A 68 10.38 -0.74 -4.09
CA ASP A 68 11.26 0.08 -3.26
C ASP A 68 10.45 0.98 -2.31
N MET A 69 9.35 1.57 -2.80
CA MET A 69 8.43 2.32 -1.95
C MET A 69 7.77 1.43 -0.89
N ALA A 70 7.29 0.24 -1.27
CA ALA A 70 6.68 -0.69 -0.32
C ALA A 70 7.67 -1.13 0.76
N GLU A 71 8.92 -1.45 0.40
CA GLU A 71 9.98 -1.80 1.35
C GLU A 71 10.31 -0.63 2.29
N MET A 72 10.39 0.60 1.76
CA MET A 72 10.60 1.80 2.58
C MET A 72 9.46 1.98 3.58
N LEU A 73 8.20 1.79 3.16
CA LEU A 73 7.04 1.88 4.04
C LEU A 73 7.05 0.81 5.12
N VAL A 74 7.39 -0.43 4.78
CA VAL A 74 7.55 -1.51 5.77
C VAL A 74 8.67 -1.20 6.75
N ARG A 75 9.80 -0.63 6.31
CA ARG A 75 10.88 -0.20 7.22
C ARG A 75 10.47 0.94 8.14
N GLN A 76 9.64 1.87 7.66
CA GLN A 76 9.20 3.03 8.44
C GLN A 76 8.02 2.74 9.36
N LEU A 77 7.15 1.79 9.00
CA LEU A 77 5.88 1.53 9.66
C LEU A 77 5.75 0.09 10.20
N GLY A 78 6.77 -0.76 10.05
CA GLY A 78 6.69 -2.19 10.34
C GLY A 78 6.39 -2.54 11.81
N ASP A 79 6.78 -1.66 12.74
CA ASP A 79 6.50 -1.80 14.17
C ASP A 79 5.31 -0.94 14.62
N GLU A 80 4.65 -0.24 13.70
CA GLU A 80 3.50 0.58 14.02
C GLU A 80 2.21 -0.25 14.08
N PRO A 81 1.24 0.10 14.95
CA PRO A 81 -0.05 -0.56 14.97
C PRO A 81 -0.72 -0.53 13.59
N GLU A 82 -1.43 -1.61 13.23
CA GLU A 82 -2.14 -1.76 11.95
C GLU A 82 -3.00 -0.52 11.60
N SER A 83 -3.57 0.11 12.62
CA SER A 83 -4.31 1.37 12.53
C SER A 83 -3.50 2.53 11.94
N ARG A 84 -2.23 2.69 12.33
CA ARG A 84 -1.34 3.73 11.81
C ARG A 84 -0.84 3.42 10.41
N ILE A 85 -0.65 2.15 10.06
CA ILE A 85 -0.30 1.72 8.69
C ILE A 85 -1.43 2.08 7.72
N VAL A 86 -2.68 1.78 8.09
CA VAL A 86 -3.87 2.14 7.30
C VAL A 86 -3.98 3.66 7.14
N GLN A 87 -3.79 4.43 8.22
CA GLN A 87 -3.79 5.90 8.15
C GLN A 87 -2.68 6.45 7.25
N ALA A 88 -1.46 5.92 7.34
CA ALA A 88 -0.34 6.32 6.50
C ALA A 88 -0.60 6.03 5.01
N ASN A 89 -1.16 4.85 4.69
CA ASN A 89 -1.57 4.51 3.32
C ASN A 89 -2.63 5.47 2.77
N ILE A 90 -3.63 5.82 3.59
CA ILE A 90 -4.65 6.81 3.22
C ILE A 90 -4.02 8.18 2.94
N GLN A 91 -3.11 8.65 3.79
CA GLN A 91 -2.42 9.92 3.59
C GLN A 91 -1.52 9.91 2.35
N LEU A 92 -0.81 8.81 2.09
CA LEU A 92 0.04 8.66 0.90
C LEU A 92 -0.79 8.65 -0.39
N MET A 93 -1.92 7.93 -0.40
CA MET A 93 -2.90 7.99 -1.50
C MET A 93 -3.40 9.41 -1.71
N HIS A 94 -3.82 10.10 -0.64
CA HIS A 94 -4.27 11.48 -0.71
C HIS A 94 -3.18 12.40 -1.28
N SER A 95 -1.93 12.27 -0.82
CA SER A 95 -0.79 13.06 -1.33
C SER A 95 -0.51 12.81 -2.80
N THR A 96 -0.63 11.56 -3.25
CA THR A 96 -0.40 11.17 -4.64
C THR A 96 -1.51 11.71 -5.53
N LEU A 97 -2.77 11.61 -5.09
CA LEU A 97 -3.93 12.17 -5.79
C LEU A 97 -3.87 13.69 -5.87
N MET A 98 -3.39 14.38 -4.83
CA MET A 98 -3.16 15.83 -4.88
C MET A 98 -2.02 16.22 -5.82
N ARG A 99 -0.90 15.49 -5.80
CA ARG A 99 0.19 15.69 -6.77
C ARG A 99 -0.27 15.45 -8.19
N LEU A 100 -1.11 14.43 -8.41
CA LEU A 100 -1.78 14.24 -9.67
C LEU A 100 -2.64 15.47 -9.98
N PHE A 101 -3.49 15.94 -9.09
CA PHE A 101 -4.34 17.10 -9.36
C PHE A 101 -3.57 18.40 -9.70
N VAL A 102 -2.42 18.64 -9.06
CA VAL A 102 -1.58 19.81 -9.29
C VAL A 102 -0.66 19.63 -10.51
N GLY A 103 -0.31 18.40 -10.86
CA GLY A 103 0.55 18.07 -11.99
C GLY A 103 -0.10 18.33 -13.35
N ASP A 104 0.74 18.58 -14.35
CA ASP A 104 0.33 18.90 -15.73
C ASP A 104 0.40 17.67 -16.66
N SER A 105 0.05 16.47 -16.16
CA SER A 105 0.02 15.27 -17.01
C SER A 105 -1.26 15.20 -17.84
N ASP A 106 -1.17 14.64 -19.05
CA ASP A 106 -2.30 14.47 -19.96
C ASP A 106 -3.46 13.67 -19.34
N ALA A 107 -3.16 12.69 -18.46
CA ALA A 107 -4.18 11.92 -17.74
C ALA A 107 -4.97 12.78 -16.73
N ILE A 108 -4.37 13.86 -16.21
CA ILE A 108 -5.01 14.78 -15.28
C ILE A 108 -5.81 15.83 -16.04
N LYS A 109 -5.37 16.26 -17.22
CA LYS A 109 -6.17 17.10 -18.12
C LYS A 109 -7.48 16.42 -18.49
N GLU A 110 -7.42 15.14 -18.88
CA GLU A 110 -8.62 14.36 -19.23
C GLU A 110 -9.61 14.22 -18.05
N ILE A 111 -9.12 14.12 -16.82
CA ILE A 111 -9.95 14.11 -15.60
C ILE A 111 -10.49 15.51 -15.27
N LYS A 112 -9.68 16.57 -15.40
CA LYS A 112 -10.09 17.97 -15.16
C LYS A 112 -11.13 18.44 -16.18
N GLU A 113 -11.02 17.99 -17.43
CA GLU A 113 -11.96 18.30 -18.52
C GLU A 113 -13.24 17.45 -18.46
N ASN A 114 -13.30 16.46 -17.56
CA ASN A 114 -14.50 15.64 -17.32
C ASN A 114 -15.08 15.90 -15.91
N PRO A 115 -16.12 16.76 -15.81
CA PRO A 115 -16.75 17.12 -14.53
C PRO A 115 -17.26 15.93 -13.71
N GLN A 116 -17.69 14.86 -14.36
CA GLN A 116 -18.19 13.65 -13.70
C GLN A 116 -17.04 12.84 -13.09
N ALA A 117 -15.93 12.69 -13.81
CA ALA A 117 -14.72 12.04 -13.30
C ALA A 117 -14.15 12.80 -12.10
N LEU A 118 -14.14 14.14 -12.17
CA LEU A 118 -13.73 15.00 -11.07
C LEU A 118 -14.64 14.84 -9.85
N MET A 119 -15.96 14.78 -10.05
CA MET A 119 -16.91 14.57 -8.95
C MET A 119 -16.75 13.19 -8.30
N MET A 120 -16.56 12.14 -9.10
CA MET A 120 -16.34 10.78 -8.58
C MET A 120 -15.05 10.69 -7.78
N LEU A 121 -13.97 11.32 -8.26
CA LEU A 121 -12.70 11.40 -7.53
C LEU A 121 -12.85 12.18 -6.22
N SER A 122 -13.50 13.34 -6.22
CA SER A 122 -13.77 14.13 -5.01
C SER A 122 -14.60 13.34 -3.99
N LYS A 123 -15.60 12.57 -4.44
CA LYS A 123 -16.37 11.67 -3.56
C LYS A 123 -15.50 10.55 -3.00
N ALA A 124 -14.65 9.93 -3.81
CA ALA A 124 -13.73 8.90 -3.35
C ALA A 124 -12.76 9.45 -2.30
N LEU A 125 -12.24 10.67 -2.49
CA LEU A 125 -11.40 11.38 -1.52
C LEU A 125 -12.14 11.70 -0.21
N ASP A 126 -13.37 12.20 -0.29
CA ASP A 126 -14.21 12.49 0.88
C ASP A 126 -14.55 11.22 1.67
N HIS A 127 -14.93 10.13 0.99
CA HIS A 127 -15.16 8.83 1.61
C HIS A 127 -13.91 8.26 2.29
N LEU A 128 -12.75 8.34 1.63
CA LEU A 128 -11.49 7.87 2.19
C LEU A 128 -11.11 8.64 3.46
N THR A 129 -11.28 9.96 3.44
CA THR A 129 -10.99 10.85 4.58
C THR A 129 -11.94 10.56 5.75
N ARG A 130 -13.23 10.35 5.48
CA ARG A 130 -14.23 10.01 6.50
C ARG A 130 -14.01 8.63 7.10
N SER A 131 -13.63 7.64 6.29
CA SER A 131 -13.26 6.31 6.77
C SER A 131 -12.07 6.41 7.71
N SER A 132 -11.00 7.10 7.30
CA SER A 132 -9.81 7.29 8.14
C SER A 132 -10.11 7.92 9.50
N LYS A 133 -11.04 8.89 9.55
CA LYS A 133 -11.43 9.56 10.79
C LYS A 133 -12.32 8.67 11.67
N THR A 134 -13.26 7.97 11.05
CA THR A 134 -14.18 7.06 11.75
C THR A 134 -13.43 5.87 12.36
N ASP A 135 -12.43 5.35 11.63
CA ASP A 135 -11.57 4.27 12.11
C ASP A 135 -10.66 4.73 13.24
N ALA A 136 -10.09 5.94 13.16
CA ALA A 136 -9.30 6.53 14.26
C ALA A 136 -10.13 6.71 15.55
N ASP A 137 -11.33 7.27 15.43
CA ASP A 137 -12.24 7.49 16.56
C ASP A 137 -12.74 6.16 17.15
N PHE A 138 -12.99 5.15 16.30
CA PHE A 138 -13.36 3.81 16.73
C PHE A 138 -12.21 3.12 17.48
N ILE A 139 -10.99 3.18 16.93
CA ILE A 139 -9.80 2.58 17.53
C ILE A 139 -9.48 3.23 18.87
N ALA A 140 -9.48 4.57 18.94
CA ALA A 140 -9.29 5.30 20.20
C ALA A 140 -10.36 4.92 21.25
N LYS A 141 -11.61 4.74 20.82
CA LYS A 141 -12.71 4.30 21.70
C LYS A 141 -12.56 2.85 22.16
N VAL A 142 -12.04 1.96 21.29
CA VAL A 142 -11.75 0.57 21.62
C VAL A 142 -10.58 0.50 22.62
N GLU A 143 -9.48 1.21 22.36
CA GLU A 143 -8.33 1.30 23.26
C GLU A 143 -8.74 1.84 24.64
N ALA A 144 -9.49 2.95 24.69
CA ALA A 144 -9.99 3.51 25.94
C ALA A 144 -10.89 2.52 26.72
N ARG A 145 -11.72 1.74 26.02
CA ARG A 145 -12.55 0.70 26.64
C ARG A 145 -11.73 -0.47 27.18
N VAL A 146 -10.70 -0.90 26.43
CA VAL A 146 -9.80 -1.97 26.84
C VAL A 146 -8.99 -1.55 28.06
N GLU A 147 -8.43 -0.33 28.06
CA GLU A 147 -7.73 0.22 29.22
C GLU A 147 -8.62 0.36 30.45
N ALA A 148 -9.86 0.83 30.28
CA ALA A 148 -10.81 0.95 31.39
C ALA A 148 -11.14 -0.43 31.99
N ARG A 149 -11.32 -1.45 31.15
CA ARG A 149 -11.56 -2.83 31.59
C ARG A 149 -10.35 -3.40 32.33
N ILE A 150 -9.15 -3.26 31.78
CA ILE A 150 -7.91 -3.74 32.41
C ILE A 150 -7.68 -3.05 33.76
N ARG A 151 -7.95 -1.74 33.84
CA ARG A 151 -7.89 -1.00 35.11
C ARG A 151 -8.87 -1.55 36.15
N ALA A 152 -10.13 -1.77 35.77
CA ALA A 152 -11.13 -2.35 36.67
C ALA A 152 -10.75 -3.77 37.14
N GLU A 153 -10.28 -4.63 36.23
CA GLU A 153 -9.82 -5.98 36.57
C GLU A 153 -8.60 -5.96 37.52
N ASN A 154 -7.65 -5.04 37.29
CA ASN A 154 -6.50 -4.87 38.17
C ASN A 154 -6.86 -4.31 39.54
N GLU A 155 -7.89 -3.45 39.63
CA GLU A 155 -8.42 -2.99 40.91
C GLU A 155 -9.05 -4.12 41.72
N GLU A 156 -9.87 -4.97 41.09
CA GLU A 156 -10.47 -6.13 41.74
C GLU A 156 -9.41 -7.10 42.22
N ARG A 157 -8.44 -7.45 41.36
CA ARG A 157 -7.29 -8.29 41.76
C ARG A 157 -6.48 -7.67 42.90
N LEU A 158 -6.30 -6.35 42.91
CA LEU A 158 -5.61 -5.67 44.00
C LEU A 158 -6.40 -5.74 45.31
N LYS A 159 -7.74 -5.64 45.27
CA LYS A 159 -8.59 -5.81 46.46
C LYS A 159 -8.47 -7.23 47.02
N GLU A 160 -8.46 -8.24 46.15
CA GLU A 160 -8.26 -9.65 46.54
C GLU A 160 -6.90 -9.85 47.20
N VAL A 161 -5.81 -9.40 46.56
CA VAL A 161 -4.44 -9.55 47.09
C VAL A 161 -4.27 -8.80 48.42
N VAL A 162 -4.85 -7.60 48.57
CA VAL A 162 -4.81 -6.85 49.83
C VAL A 162 -5.52 -7.61 50.96
N LYS A 163 -6.65 -8.25 50.66
CA LYS A 163 -7.41 -9.05 51.62
C LYS A 163 -6.69 -10.36 51.98
N GLU A 164 -6.11 -11.06 51.01
CA GLU A 164 -5.41 -12.32 51.21
C GLU A 164 -4.08 -12.16 51.95
N LYS A 165 -3.32 -11.11 51.62
CA LYS A 165 -1.98 -10.88 52.19
C LYS A 165 -2.00 -10.00 53.45
N GLY A 166 -3.17 -9.53 53.88
CA GLY A 166 -3.30 -8.64 55.03
C GLY A 166 -2.54 -7.33 54.89
N LEU A 167 -2.47 -6.79 53.66
CA LEU A 167 -1.74 -5.55 53.39
C LEU A 167 -2.43 -4.37 54.07
N THR A 168 -1.64 -3.44 54.63
CA THR A 168 -2.19 -2.26 55.29
C THR A 168 -2.85 -1.31 54.29
N ALA A 169 -3.79 -0.49 54.78
CA ALA A 169 -4.51 0.47 53.94
C ALA A 169 -3.57 1.49 53.26
N GLU A 170 -2.42 1.82 53.88
CA GLU A 170 -1.40 2.68 53.28
C GLU A 170 -0.68 2.01 52.11
N THR A 171 -0.28 0.75 52.24
CA THR A 171 0.38 0.01 51.16
C THR A 171 -0.57 -0.18 49.97
N ALA A 172 -1.84 -0.47 50.23
CA ALA A 172 -2.86 -0.55 49.18
C ALA A 172 -3.05 0.80 48.45
N LYS A 173 -3.07 1.92 49.18
CA LYS A 173 -3.13 3.27 48.58
C LYS A 173 -1.90 3.57 47.74
N MET A 174 -0.70 3.24 48.23
CA MET A 174 0.55 3.42 47.49
C MET A 174 0.54 2.64 46.17
N ILE A 175 0.09 1.39 46.19
CA ILE A 175 0.02 0.55 44.99
C ILE A 175 -0.98 1.13 43.98
N ARG A 176 -2.16 1.60 44.41
CA ARG A 176 -3.12 2.28 43.52
C ARG A 176 -2.55 3.54 42.89
N ALA A 177 -1.85 4.35 43.68
CA ALA A 177 -1.25 5.58 43.18
C ALA A 177 -0.07 5.32 42.22
N ARG A 178 0.76 4.31 42.49
CA ARG A 178 2.01 4.04 41.76
C ARG A 178 1.80 3.18 40.51
N ILE A 179 0.89 2.20 40.56
CA ILE A 179 0.67 1.22 39.49
C ILE A 179 -0.54 1.59 38.63
N LEU A 180 -1.63 2.06 39.25
CA LEU A 180 -2.87 2.40 38.54
C LEU A 180 -2.99 3.89 38.21
N GLY A 181 -2.04 4.71 38.65
CA GLY A 181 -1.99 6.15 38.34
C GLY A 181 -3.11 6.98 38.97
N GLN A 182 -3.86 6.43 39.94
CA GLN A 182 -4.92 7.16 40.63
C GLN A 182 -4.32 8.11 41.66
N LYS A 183 -4.24 9.40 41.31
CA LYS A 183 -4.10 10.46 42.32
C LYS A 183 -5.48 10.70 42.93
N GLN A 184 -5.56 10.59 44.26
CA GLN A 184 -6.73 11.00 45.03
C GLN A 184 -6.98 12.50 44.88
#